data_AF-A0A851GS95-F1
#
_entry.id   AF-A0A851GS95-F1
#
_cell.length_a   1.000
_cell.length_b   1.000
_cell.length_c   1.000
_cell.angle_alpha   90.00
_cell.angle_beta   90.00
_cell.angle_gamma   90.00
#
_symmetry.space_group_name_H-M   'P 1'
#
loop_
_entity.id
_entity.type
_entity.pdbx_description
1 polymer ?
#
loop_
_entity_poly.entity_id
_entity_poly.type
_entity_poly.pdbx_seq_one_letter_code
_entity_poly.pdbx_strand_id
1 'polypeptide(L)'
;MKSQIKEVLQVFRSCRRLSDDPNDQSRLDKQIEALKCIQKSLDEFGSMRYQISSFEKLLCDPWMNDQSAFDQVYSAWDSFRNSFKRYVGGMTVNERLCYFGLMDDYDQSVGRPLEMRSVLLAVFLSESNIDAIIRA
;
A
#
# COMPACT_ATOMS: atom_id res chain seq x y z
N MET A 1 10.00 6.85 2.73
CA MET A 1 9.26 5.98 1.79
C MET A 1 10.15 5.19 0.83
N LYS A 2 10.92 5.83 -0.08
CA LYS A 2 11.77 5.11 -1.06
C LYS A 2 12.82 4.18 -0.44
N SER A 3 13.44 4.57 0.68
CA SER A 3 14.36 3.70 1.43
C SER A 3 13.64 2.51 2.06
N GLN A 4 12.50 2.76 2.70
CA GLN A 4 11.73 1.74 3.42
C GLN A 4 11.18 0.65 2.49
N ILE A 5 10.70 0.98 1.28
CA ILE A 5 10.26 -0.06 0.33
C ILE A 5 11.42 -0.95 -0.14
N LYS A 6 12.65 -0.41 -0.23
CA LYS A 6 13.85 -1.20 -0.56
C LYS A 6 14.21 -2.17 0.56
N GLU A 7 14.06 -1.74 1.82
CA GLU A 7 14.25 -2.60 2.99
C GLU A 7 13.23 -3.75 3.00
N VAL A 8 11.94 -3.46 2.74
CA VAL A 8 10.91 -4.50 2.59
C VAL A 8 11.29 -5.48 1.48
N LEU A 9 11.66 -5.00 0.29
CA LEU A 9 12.10 -5.84 -0.81
C LEU A 9 13.28 -6.75 -0.43
N GLN A 10 14.23 -6.24 0.37
CA GLN A 10 15.36 -7.03 0.84
C GLN A 10 14.94 -8.16 1.78
N VAL A 11 13.98 -7.92 2.67
CA VAL A 11 13.42 -8.98 3.55
C VAL A 11 12.75 -10.07 2.71
N PHE A 12 11.91 -9.70 1.75
CA PHE A 12 11.21 -10.67 0.89
C PHE A 12 12.20 -11.50 0.05
N ARG A 13 13.22 -10.86 -0.53
CA ARG A 13 14.31 -11.56 -1.26
C ARG A 13 15.09 -12.51 -0.35
N SER A 14 15.32 -12.12 0.89
CA SER A 14 16.03 -12.95 1.86
C SER A 14 15.21 -14.20 2.20
N CYS A 15 13.92 -14.04 2.52
CA CYS A 15 13.00 -15.16 2.77
C CYS A 15 12.89 -16.07 1.54
N ARG A 16 12.81 -15.49 0.34
CA ARG A 16 12.75 -16.23 -0.93
C ARG A 16 13.98 -17.11 -1.18
N ARG A 17 15.16 -16.65 -0.78
CA ARG A 17 16.43 -17.38 -0.93
C ARG A 17 16.58 -18.49 0.11
N LEU A 18 16.00 -18.32 1.30
CA LEU A 18 16.10 -19.27 2.41
C LEU A 18 15.00 -20.34 2.38
N SER A 19 13.89 -20.09 1.68
CA SER A 19 12.81 -21.04 1.52
C SER A 19 13.22 -22.22 0.64
N ASP A 20 13.08 -23.43 1.14
CA ASP A 20 13.26 -24.67 0.36
C ASP A 20 11.94 -25.16 -0.27
N ASP A 21 10.78 -24.63 0.15
CA ASP A 21 9.46 -24.99 -0.40
C ASP A 21 9.17 -24.26 -1.73
N PRO A 22 8.94 -24.98 -2.85
CA PRO A 22 8.66 -24.38 -4.15
C PRO A 22 7.39 -23.51 -4.20
N ASN A 23 6.37 -23.82 -3.39
CA ASN A 23 5.14 -23.02 -3.32
C ASN A 23 5.40 -21.69 -2.62
N ASP A 24 6.12 -21.70 -1.51
CA ASP A 24 6.49 -20.48 -0.79
C ASP A 24 7.41 -19.61 -1.64
N GLN A 25 8.35 -20.23 -2.34
CA GLN A 25 9.17 -19.57 -3.35
C GLN A 25 8.31 -18.87 -4.43
N SER A 26 7.34 -19.58 -5.02
CA SER A 26 6.44 -19.03 -6.04
C SER A 26 5.60 -17.87 -5.52
N ARG A 27 5.11 -17.95 -4.28
CA ARG A 27 4.34 -16.89 -3.62
C ARG A 27 5.19 -15.65 -3.38
N LEU A 28 6.39 -15.84 -2.82
CA LEU A 28 7.35 -14.77 -2.58
C LEU A 28 7.77 -14.09 -3.87
N ASP A 29 7.94 -14.84 -4.97
CA ASP A 29 8.25 -14.25 -6.29
C ASP A 29 7.14 -13.30 -6.76
N LYS A 30 5.86 -13.70 -6.64
CA LYS A 30 4.72 -12.82 -6.98
C LYS A 30 4.68 -11.56 -6.10
N GLN A 31 4.94 -11.72 -4.81
CA GLN A 31 4.97 -10.60 -3.87
C GLN A 31 6.14 -9.65 -4.16
N ILE A 32 7.33 -10.19 -4.49
CA ILE A 32 8.51 -9.40 -4.87
C ILE A 32 8.23 -8.59 -6.14
N GLU A 33 7.60 -9.18 -7.16
CA GLU A 33 7.24 -8.44 -8.37
C GLU A 33 6.24 -7.30 -8.08
N ALA A 34 5.23 -7.54 -7.25
CA ALA A 34 4.31 -6.49 -6.84
C ALA A 34 5.02 -5.35 -6.05
N LEU A 35 5.96 -5.70 -5.15
CA LEU A 35 6.78 -4.70 -4.45
C LEU A 35 7.71 -3.91 -5.37
N LYS A 36 8.24 -4.53 -6.43
CA LYS A 36 9.01 -3.81 -7.47
C LYS A 36 8.13 -2.81 -8.21
N CYS A 37 6.89 -3.15 -8.53
CA CYS A 37 5.93 -2.20 -9.11
C CYS A 37 5.67 -1.03 -8.16
N ILE A 38 5.48 -1.29 -6.86
CA ILE A 38 5.36 -0.25 -5.83
C ILE A 38 6.59 0.67 -5.82
N GLN A 39 7.79 0.08 -5.77
CA GLN A 39 9.04 0.83 -5.77
C GLN A 39 9.16 1.70 -7.02
N LYS A 40 8.89 1.14 -8.20
CA LYS A 40 8.93 1.86 -9.47
C LYS A 40 7.97 3.05 -9.47
N SER A 41 6.73 2.86 -9.02
CA SER A 41 5.76 3.95 -8.94
C SER A 41 6.18 5.05 -7.96
N LEU A 42 6.76 4.70 -6.83
CA LEU A 42 7.37 5.67 -5.91
C LEU A 42 8.53 6.42 -6.56
N ASP A 43 9.37 5.73 -7.34
CA ASP A 43 10.54 6.32 -7.98
C ASP A 43 10.16 7.29 -9.10
N GLU A 44 9.19 6.91 -9.95
CA GLU A 44 8.75 7.68 -11.13
C GLU A 44 7.73 8.78 -10.79
N PHE A 45 6.73 8.46 -9.96
CA PHE A 45 5.58 9.35 -9.71
C PHE A 45 5.52 9.87 -8.29
N GLY A 46 6.39 9.39 -7.39
CA GLY A 46 6.36 9.76 -5.99
C GLY A 46 5.22 9.11 -5.19
N SER A 47 4.34 8.32 -5.80
CA SER A 47 3.11 7.81 -5.18
C SER A 47 2.77 6.35 -5.47
N MET A 48 1.76 5.84 -4.76
CA MET A 48 1.36 4.41 -4.75
C MET A 48 -0.17 4.21 -4.81
N ARG A 49 -0.86 5.02 -5.62
CA ARG A 49 -2.34 5.14 -5.72
C ARG A 49 -3.17 3.86 -5.52
N TYR A 50 -2.77 2.71 -6.09
CA TYR A 50 -3.55 1.46 -6.03
C TYR A 50 -2.75 0.21 -5.67
N GLN A 51 -1.44 0.36 -5.47
CA GLN A 51 -0.52 -0.76 -5.35
C GLN A 51 -0.52 -1.33 -3.93
N ILE A 52 -0.79 -0.52 -2.90
CA ILE A 52 -0.81 -0.96 -1.49
C ILE A 52 -1.96 -1.94 -1.24
N SER A 53 -3.19 -1.59 -1.61
CA SER A 53 -4.35 -2.46 -1.39
C SER A 53 -4.29 -3.74 -2.21
N SER A 54 -3.73 -3.67 -3.43
CA SER A 54 -3.47 -4.83 -4.27
C SER A 54 -2.42 -5.75 -3.66
N PHE A 55 -1.36 -5.18 -3.08
CA PHE A 55 -0.33 -5.95 -2.40
C PHE A 55 -0.84 -6.60 -1.11
N GLU A 56 -1.65 -5.91 -0.32
CA GLU A 56 -2.26 -6.48 0.90
C GLU A 56 -3.09 -7.73 0.57
N LYS A 57 -3.83 -7.73 -0.54
CA LYS A 57 -4.55 -8.92 -1.00
C LYS A 57 -3.60 -10.06 -1.33
N LEU A 58 -2.49 -9.78 -2.02
CA LEU A 58 -1.47 -10.78 -2.36
C LEU A 58 -0.72 -11.33 -1.14
N LEU A 59 -0.54 -10.51 -0.10
CA LEU A 59 0.09 -10.92 1.15
C LEU A 59 -0.84 -11.80 1.99
N CYS A 60 -2.15 -11.57 1.91
CA CYS A 60 -3.17 -12.32 2.66
C CYS A 60 -3.70 -13.58 1.94
N ASP A 61 -3.32 -13.81 0.66
CA ASP A 61 -3.61 -15.02 -0.12
C ASP A 61 -2.59 -16.13 0.24
N PRO A 62 -2.88 -17.43 0.01
CA PRO A 62 -2.66 -18.54 0.95
C PRO A 62 -1.28 -18.60 1.65
N TRP A 63 -1.37 -18.93 2.94
CA TRP A 63 -0.32 -18.97 3.96
C TRP A 63 0.91 -19.74 3.50
N MET A 64 2.08 -19.13 3.71
CA MET A 64 3.36 -19.81 3.53
C MET A 64 3.48 -20.97 4.53
N ASN A 65 4.14 -22.06 4.11
CA ASN A 65 4.40 -23.20 4.99
C ASN A 65 5.49 -22.85 6.01
N ASP A 66 6.47 -22.04 5.62
CA ASP A 66 7.45 -21.47 6.55
C ASP A 66 6.84 -20.28 7.31
N GLN A 67 6.39 -20.57 8.54
CA GLN A 67 5.84 -19.56 9.44
C GLN A 67 6.87 -18.47 9.81
N SER A 68 8.16 -18.82 9.91
CA SER A 68 9.20 -17.85 10.23
C SER A 68 9.41 -16.87 9.09
N ALA A 69 9.41 -17.36 7.85
CA ALA A 69 9.43 -16.50 6.66
C ALA A 69 8.17 -15.61 6.62
N PHE A 70 7.00 -16.16 6.95
CA PHE A 70 5.74 -15.41 7.00
C PHE A 70 5.79 -14.25 8.00
N ASP A 71 6.19 -14.53 9.23
CA ASP A 71 6.26 -13.52 10.28
C ASP A 71 7.24 -12.40 9.89
N GLN A 72 8.36 -12.74 9.25
CA GLN A 72 9.35 -11.77 8.78
C GLN A 72 8.80 -10.87 7.67
N VAL A 73 8.23 -11.45 6.61
CA VAL A 73 7.70 -10.65 5.49
C VAL A 73 6.48 -9.83 5.90
N TYR A 74 5.62 -10.38 6.75
CA TYR A 74 4.47 -9.67 7.29
C TYR A 74 4.90 -8.50 8.17
N SER A 75 5.83 -8.72 9.10
CA SER A 75 6.34 -7.66 9.98
C SER A 75 7.03 -6.54 9.21
N ALA A 76 7.81 -6.88 8.18
CA ALA A 76 8.44 -5.88 7.31
C ALA A 76 7.39 -5.04 6.57
N TRP A 77 6.36 -5.69 6.01
CA TRP A 77 5.27 -4.99 5.34
C TRP A 77 4.46 -4.11 6.30
N ASP A 78 4.10 -4.61 7.48
CA ASP A 78 3.30 -3.87 8.45
C ASP A 78 4.05 -2.63 8.98
N SER A 79 5.36 -2.77 9.23
CA SER A 79 6.22 -1.63 9.59
C SER A 79 6.26 -0.55 8.51
N PHE A 80 6.38 -0.96 7.25
CA PHE A 80 6.29 -0.05 6.10
C PHE A 80 4.92 0.62 6.00
N ARG A 81 3.84 -0.16 6.13
CA ARG A 81 2.45 0.33 6.08
C ARG A 81 2.19 1.36 7.17
N ASN A 82 2.62 1.10 8.40
CA ASN A 82 2.47 2.01 9.52
C ASN A 82 3.27 3.30 9.32
N SER A 83 4.51 3.18 8.81
CA SER A 83 5.32 4.35 8.44
C SER A 83 4.66 5.18 7.36
N PHE A 84 4.11 4.53 6.33
CA PHE A 84 3.38 5.19 5.26
C PHE A 84 2.14 5.92 5.78
N LYS A 85 1.33 5.25 6.61
CA LYS A 85 0.13 5.84 7.22
C LYS A 85 0.46 7.08 8.05
N ARG A 86 1.57 7.07 8.80
CA ARG A 86 2.05 8.27 9.53
C ARG A 86 2.51 9.38 8.59
N TYR A 87 3.23 9.03 7.53
CA TYR A 87 3.69 9.98 6.52
C TYR A 87 2.52 10.72 5.85
N VAL A 88 1.52 9.98 5.34
CA VAL A 88 0.32 10.61 4.76
C VAL A 88 -0.56 11.26 5.82
N GLY A 89 -0.52 10.77 7.06
CA GLY A 89 -1.22 11.33 8.21
C GLY A 89 -0.90 12.81 8.47
N GLY A 90 0.35 13.23 8.22
CA GLY A 90 0.81 14.61 8.36
C GLY A 90 0.38 15.55 7.22
N MET A 91 -0.20 15.02 6.14
CA MET A 91 -0.65 15.80 4.98
C MET A 91 -2.11 16.25 5.15
N THR A 92 -2.41 17.43 4.63
CA THR A 92 -3.77 17.92 4.37
C THR A 92 -4.51 17.05 3.34
N VAL A 93 -5.84 17.16 3.26
CA VAL A 93 -6.65 16.41 2.29
C VAL A 93 -6.17 16.66 0.86
N ASN A 94 -5.95 17.92 0.48
CA ASN A 94 -5.51 18.29 -0.86
C ASN A 94 -4.11 17.75 -1.18
N GLU A 95 -3.18 17.80 -0.23
CA GLU A 95 -1.85 17.21 -0.40
C GLU A 95 -1.94 15.71 -0.63
N ARG A 96 -2.83 15.00 0.08
CA ARG A 96 -3.02 13.56 -0.15
C ARG A 96 -3.65 13.30 -1.52
N LEU A 97 -4.71 14.02 -1.90
CA LEU A 97 -5.34 13.89 -3.21
C LEU A 97 -4.32 14.13 -4.34
N CYS A 98 -3.50 15.17 -4.22
CA CYS A 98 -2.40 15.44 -5.15
C CYS A 98 -1.37 14.31 -5.15
N TYR A 99 -0.89 13.89 -3.97
CA TYR A 99 0.07 12.80 -3.81
C TYR A 99 -0.43 11.52 -4.48
N PHE A 100 -1.67 11.13 -4.25
CA PHE A 100 -2.26 9.94 -4.85
C PHE A 100 -2.75 10.16 -6.29
N GLY A 101 -2.62 11.36 -6.87
CA GLY A 101 -3.12 11.66 -8.21
C GLY A 101 -4.65 11.56 -8.34
N LEU A 102 -5.38 11.73 -7.24
CA LEU A 102 -6.83 11.59 -7.12
C LEU A 102 -7.58 12.94 -7.19
N MET A 103 -6.90 14.03 -7.56
CA MET A 103 -7.52 15.36 -7.69
C MET A 103 -8.68 15.35 -8.71
N ASP A 104 -8.44 14.83 -9.91
CA ASP A 104 -9.47 14.77 -10.96
C ASP A 104 -10.66 13.88 -10.57
N ASP A 105 -10.39 12.74 -9.92
CA ASP A 105 -11.44 11.84 -9.42
C ASP A 105 -12.28 12.52 -8.33
N TYR A 106 -11.63 13.29 -7.45
CA TYR A 106 -12.32 14.04 -6.41
C TYR A 106 -13.24 15.10 -7.02
N ASP A 107 -12.72 15.90 -7.96
CA ASP A 107 -13.50 16.94 -8.64
C ASP A 107 -14.70 16.36 -9.40
N GLN A 108 -14.53 15.21 -10.05
CA GLN A 108 -15.63 14.50 -10.74
C GLN A 108 -16.67 13.92 -9.78
N SER A 109 -16.28 13.63 -8.55
CA SER A 109 -17.16 13.05 -7.52
C SER A 109 -18.00 14.09 -6.76
N VAL A 110 -17.74 15.39 -6.96
CA VAL A 110 -18.45 16.46 -6.26
C VAL A 110 -19.97 16.36 -6.53
N GLY A 111 -20.77 16.43 -5.47
CA GLY A 111 -22.22 16.23 -5.53
C GLY A 111 -22.66 14.76 -5.60
N ARG A 112 -21.71 13.80 -5.55
CA ARG A 112 -21.97 12.35 -5.54
C ARG A 112 -21.35 11.69 -4.30
N PRO A 113 -22.07 11.69 -3.16
CA PRO A 113 -21.50 11.30 -1.86
C PRO A 113 -20.84 9.93 -1.81
N LEU A 114 -21.36 8.94 -2.55
CA LEU A 114 -20.80 7.58 -2.57
C LEU A 114 -19.46 7.52 -3.34
N GLU A 115 -19.38 8.23 -4.47
CA GLU A 115 -18.16 8.33 -5.27
C GLU A 115 -17.09 9.12 -4.51
N MET A 116 -17.48 10.25 -3.91
CA MET A 116 -16.60 11.10 -3.12
C MET A 116 -16.04 10.36 -1.89
N ARG A 117 -16.88 9.58 -1.20
CA ARG A 117 -16.43 8.71 -0.10
C ARG A 117 -15.37 7.71 -0.58
N SER A 118 -15.56 7.10 -1.74
CA SER A 118 -14.61 6.12 -2.29
C SER A 118 -13.24 6.76 -2.58
N VAL A 119 -13.23 7.97 -3.15
CA VAL A 119 -11.99 8.73 -3.40
C VAL A 119 -11.31 9.12 -2.08
N LEU A 120 -12.07 9.61 -1.10
CA LEU A 120 -11.52 10.04 0.18
C LEU A 120 -10.99 8.88 1.04
N LEU A 121 -11.61 7.69 0.95
CA LEU A 121 -11.08 6.46 1.55
C LEU A 121 -9.75 6.05 0.91
N ALA A 122 -9.60 6.20 -0.41
CA ALA A 122 -8.37 5.86 -1.12
C ALA A 122 -7.17 6.74 -0.68
N VAL A 123 -7.42 7.92 -0.10
CA VAL A 123 -6.39 8.79 0.50
C VAL A 123 -6.27 8.64 2.03
N PHE A 124 -6.73 7.53 2.58
CA PHE A 124 -6.59 7.16 4.00
C PHE A 124 -7.22 8.19 4.97
N LEU A 125 -8.34 8.81 4.59
CA LEU A 125 -9.15 9.60 5.52
C LEU A 125 -10.01 8.69 6.39
N SER A 126 -10.23 9.10 7.65
CA SER A 126 -11.18 8.43 8.54
C SER A 126 -12.61 8.75 8.12
N GLU A 127 -13.53 7.82 8.41
CA GLU A 127 -14.97 8.01 8.15
C GLU A 127 -15.48 9.33 8.74
N SER A 128 -15.02 9.72 9.93
CA SER A 128 -15.38 10.99 10.56
C SER A 128 -14.99 12.22 9.73
N ASN A 129 -13.80 12.20 9.12
CA ASN A 129 -13.33 13.30 8.28
C ASN A 129 -14.08 13.33 6.95
N ILE A 130 -14.36 12.15 6.40
CA ILE A 130 -15.14 12.02 5.17
C ILE A 130 -16.55 12.57 5.37
N ASP A 131 -17.21 12.20 6.46
CA ASP A 131 -18.55 12.71 6.79
C ASP A 131 -18.56 14.23 6.95
N ALA A 132 -17.52 14.80 7.54
CA ALA A 132 -17.38 16.26 7.67
C ALA A 132 -17.21 16.95 6.30
N ILE A 133 -16.44 16.36 5.38
CA ILE A 133 -16.21 16.92 4.03
C ILE A 133 -17.46 16.83 3.16
N ILE A 134 -18.16 15.68 3.19
CA ILE A 134 -19.35 15.45 2.34
C ILE A 134 -20.54 16.33 2.76
N ARG A 135 -20.60 16.72 4.04
CA ARG A 135 -21.71 17.53 4.59
C ARG A 135 -21.42 19.03 4.60
N ALA A 136 -20.20 19.45 4.29
CA ALA A 136 -19.79 20.86 4.20
C ALA A 136 -20.34 21.50 2.92
#